data_AF-A0AAW5SCX1-F1
#
_entry.id   AF-A0AAW5SCX1-F1
#
_cell.length_a   1.000
_cell.length_b   1.000
_cell.length_c   1.000
_cell.angle_alpha   90.00
_cell.angle_beta   90.00
_cell.angle_gamma   90.00
#
_symmetry.space_group_name_H-M   'P 1'
#
loop_
_entity.id
_entity.type
_entity.pdbx_description
1 polymer ?
#
loop_
_entity_poly.entity_id
_entity_poly.type
_entity_poly.pdbx_seq_one_letter_code
_entity_poly.pdbx_strand_id
1 'polypeptide(L)' 'MTTPHHHSIEIEVQDPDTGERHVFTGDTEAAATAAAEEYFGVDEAQERDND' A
#
# COMPACT_ATOMS: atom_id res chain seq x y z
N MET A 1 26.66 16.43 11.37
CA MET A 1 25.37 16.55 10.68
C MET A 1 24.71 15.19 10.78
N THR A 2 23.67 15.06 11.61
CA THR A 2 22.93 13.81 11.74
C THR A 2 22.09 13.67 10.48
N THR A 3 22.43 12.72 9.62
CA THR A 3 21.57 12.33 8.49
C THR A 3 20.19 12.09 9.07
N PRO A 4 19.11 12.69 8.55
CA PRO A 4 17.78 12.26 8.95
C PRO A 4 17.72 10.78 8.54
N HIS A 5 17.74 9.88 9.52
CA HIS A 5 17.28 8.52 9.29
C HIS A 5 15.81 8.70 8.89
N HIS A 6 15.55 8.77 7.58
CA HIS A 6 14.21 8.53 7.05
C HIS A 6 13.87 7.13 7.51
N HIS A 7 13.13 7.03 8.60
CA HIS A 7 12.67 5.77 9.14
C HIS A 7 11.47 5.38 8.27
N SER A 8 11.77 4.81 7.11
CA SER A 8 10.76 4.23 6.24
C SER A 8 10.15 3.03 6.98
N ILE A 9 8.83 3.04 7.09
CA ILE A 9 8.05 1.92 7.59
C ILE A 9 7.79 0.97 6.43
N GLU A 10 8.07 -0.30 6.65
CA GLU A 10 7.81 -1.41 5.73
C GLU A 10 6.63 -2.21 6.27
N ILE A 11 5.60 -2.41 5.45
CA ILE A 11 4.50 -3.32 5.75
C ILE A 11 4.44 -4.41 4.69
N GLU A 12 4.32 -5.66 5.14
CA GLU A 12 4.09 -6.81 4.28
C GLU A 12 2.60 -7.13 4.28
N VAL A 13 1.98 -7.11 3.10
CA VAL A 13 0.59 -7.48 2.89
C VAL A 13 0.55 -8.69 1.96
N GLN A 14 -0.11 -9.75 2.39
CA GLN A 14 -0.36 -10.91 1.55
C GLN A 14 -1.69 -10.72 0.82
N ASP A 15 -1.64 -10.77 -0.50
CA ASP A 15 -2.83 -10.76 -1.33
C ASP A 15 -3.60 -12.08 -1.13
N PRO A 16 -4.87 -12.04 -0.70
CA PRO A 16 -5.65 -13.24 -0.45
C PRO A 16 -6.10 -13.96 -1.73
N ASP A 17 -6.16 -13.26 -2.86
CA ASP A 17 -6.62 -13.80 -4.15
C ASP A 17 -5.53 -14.59 -4.88
N THR A 18 -4.32 -14.07 -4.89
CA THR A 18 -3.15 -14.63 -5.58
C THR A 18 -2.20 -15.36 -4.63
N GLY A 19 -2.26 -15.08 -3.32
CA GLY A 19 -1.32 -15.57 -2.31
C GLY A 19 0.05 -14.89 -2.36
N GLU A 20 0.24 -13.90 -3.24
CA GLU A 20 1.50 -13.15 -3.38
C GLU A 20 1.71 -12.20 -2.21
N ARG A 21 2.98 -11.99 -1.81
CA ARG A 21 3.33 -11.07 -0.72
C ARG A 21 3.88 -9.78 -1.31
N HIS A 22 3.24 -8.68 -0.98
CA HIS A 22 3.62 -7.34 -1.39
C HIS A 22 4.20 -6.58 -0.20
N VAL A 23 5.32 -5.89 -0.42
CA VAL A 23 5.95 -5.06 0.59
C VAL A 23 5.77 -3.60 0.20
N PHE A 24 5.09 -2.84 1.03
CA PHE A 24 4.88 -1.41 0.85
C PHE A 24 5.77 -0.64 1.80
N THR A 25 6.36 0.43 1.29
CA THR A 25 7.23 1.34 2.03
C THR A 25 6.60 2.70 2.10
N GLY A 26 6.62 3.32 3.28
CA GLY A 26 6.12 4.67 3.48
C GLY A 26 6.86 5.41 4.58
N ASP A 27 6.76 6.73 4.60
CA ASP A 27 7.39 7.57 5.63
C ASP A 27 6.74 7.39 7.03
N THR A 28 5.54 6.81 7.06
CA THR A 28 4.78 6.44 8.25
C THR A 28 4.00 5.17 7.99
N GLU A 29 3.54 4.50 9.05
CA GLU A 29 2.67 3.32 8.94
C GLU A 29 1.39 3.63 8.15
N ALA A 30 0.80 4.82 8.38
CA ALA A 30 -0.36 5.29 7.63
C ALA A 30 -0.06 5.48 6.14
N ALA A 31 1.11 6.02 5.78
CA ALA A 31 1.51 6.19 4.39
C ALA A 31 1.78 4.85 3.69
N ALA A 32 2.42 3.91 4.39
CA ALA A 32 2.66 2.57 3.87
C ALA A 32 1.32 1.84 3.66
N THR A 33 0.39 1.98 4.62
CA THR A 33 -0.96 1.38 4.55
C THR A 33 -1.77 1.97 3.41
N ALA A 34 -1.77 3.29 3.25
CA ALA A 34 -2.44 3.96 2.13
C ALA A 34 -1.89 3.49 0.77
N ALA A 35 -0.59 3.20 0.66
CA ALA A 35 0.00 2.64 -0.56
C ALA A 35 -0.48 1.20 -0.83
N ALA A 36 -0.67 0.40 0.22
CA ALA A 36 -1.27 -0.93 0.09
C ALA A 36 -2.76 -0.83 -0.28
N GLU A 37 -3.51 0.05 0.36
CA GLU A 37 -4.93 0.31 0.04
C GLU A 37 -5.11 0.86 -1.37
N GLU A 38 -4.18 1.67 -1.89
CA GLU A 38 -4.19 2.09 -3.30
C GLU A 38 -3.88 0.91 -4.22
N TYR A 39 -2.91 0.07 -3.88
CA TYR A 39 -2.55 -1.09 -4.69
C TYR A 39 -3.67 -2.13 -4.78
N PHE A 40 -4.33 -2.44 -3.66
CA PHE A 40 -5.41 -3.45 -3.58
C PHE A 40 -6.81 -2.86 -3.79
N GLY A 41 -7.02 -1.57 -3.52
CA GLY A 41 -8.32 -0.88 -3.54
C GLY A 41 -8.60 -0.07 -4.81
N VAL A 42 -7.73 -0.13 -5.82
CA VAL A 42 -7.97 0.48 -7.15
C VAL A 42 -9.17 -0.13 -7.90
N ASP A 43 -9.80 -1.20 -7.39
CA ASP A 43 -10.96 -1.83 -8.03
C ASP A 43 -12.35 -1.29 -7.58
N GLU A 44 -12.47 -0.46 -6.53
CA GLU A 44 -13.81 -0.02 -6.08
C GLU A 44 -14.39 1.19 -6.88
N ALA A 45 -13.68 1.69 -7.90
CA ALA A 45 -14.11 2.83 -8.71
C ALA A 45 -14.36 2.52 -10.20
N GLN A 46 -14.22 1.26 -10.66
CA GLN A 46 -14.46 0.89 -12.06
C GLN A 46 -15.75 0.09 -12.31
N GLU A 47 -16.79 0.22 -11.49
CA GLU A 47 -18.14 -0.30 -11.83
C GLU A 47 -19.27 0.74 -11.70
N ARG A 48 -18.97 2.03 -11.86
CA ARG A 48 -20.00 3.08 -11.90
C ARG A 48 -20.03 3.79 -13.25
N ASP A 49 -20.42 3.04 -14.27
CA ASP A 49 -21.32 3.43 -15.37
C ASP A 49 -21.14 2.43 -16.52
N ASN A 50 -21.78 1.27 -16.38
CA ASN A 50 -22.27 0.50 -17.52
C ASN A 50 -23.80 0.45 -17.37
N ASP A 51 -24.47 1.54 -17.74
CA ASP A 51 -25.86 1.54 -18.22
C ASP A 51 -26.09 2.70 -19.21
#